data_AF-A0A969F2Y6-F1
#
_entry.id   AF-A0A969F2Y6-F1
#
_cell.length_a   1.000
_cell.length_b   1.000
_cell.length_c   1.000
_cell.angle_alpha   90.00
_cell.angle_beta   90.00
_cell.angle_gamma   90.00
#
_symmetry.space_group_name_H-M   'P 1'
#
loop_
_entity.id
_entity.type
_entity.pdbx_description
1 polymer ?
#
loop_
_entity_poly.entity_id
_entity_poly.type
_entity_poly.pdbx_seq_one_letter_code
_entity_poly.pdbx_strand_id
1 'polypeptide(L)'
;MHRQQSGFTIIELVVVIILLGILAATALPRFMNVDDEAHAAVVAGVMGGLQTGVSLYHAQWIAEGQPNANTQIADFNLLRTNAAGFPYGTADNSGTGSNVTNSADCAAVFTGVLQAGAPSVSSVAALANVVGSVTDFTAVRTGVNCDYYYTGQRSTSGATIPLLQYGSVAGVVTQTTAALP
;
A
#
# COMPACT_ATOMS: atom_id res chain seq x y z
N MET A 1 56.94 29.55 17.51
CA MET A 1 56.09 28.74 18.42
C MET A 1 55.74 27.44 17.70
N HIS A 2 56.40 26.33 18.05
CA HIS A 2 56.14 25.02 17.44
C HIS A 2 55.02 24.35 18.25
N ARG A 3 53.81 24.26 17.68
CA ARG A 3 52.70 23.53 18.29
C ARG A 3 53.04 22.04 18.27
N GLN A 4 53.11 21.41 19.44
CA GLN A 4 53.22 19.96 19.53
C GLN A 4 51.88 19.35 19.12
N GLN A 5 51.89 18.61 18.02
CA GLN A 5 50.74 17.86 17.54
C GLN A 5 50.69 16.56 18.35
N SER A 6 49.82 16.53 19.36
CA SER A 6 49.52 15.33 20.13
C SER A 6 48.86 14.30 19.20
N GLY A 7 49.61 13.27 18.80
CA GLY A 7 49.06 12.13 18.07
C GLY A 7 48.15 11.28 18.97
N PHE A 8 47.07 10.76 18.39
CA PHE A 8 46.19 9.79 19.05
C PHE A 8 46.97 8.50 19.33
N THR A 9 46.74 7.88 20.49
CA THR A 9 47.40 6.59 20.81
C THR A 9 46.71 5.44 20.08
N ILE A 10 47.47 4.42 19.68
CA ILE A 10 46.91 3.23 19.00
C ILE A 10 45.88 2.53 19.89
N ILE A 11 46.11 2.50 21.21
CA ILE A 11 45.16 1.88 22.16
C ILE A 11 43.81 2.60 22.19
N GLU A 12 43.80 3.91 22.04
CA GLU A 12 42.58 4.72 22.03
C GLU A 12 41.74 4.42 20.79
N LEU A 13 42.39 4.24 19.63
CA LEU A 13 41.71 3.79 18.41
C LEU A 13 41.15 2.36 18.57
N VAL A 14 41.92 1.45 19.17
CA VAL A 14 41.49 0.05 19.39
C VAL A 14 40.30 -0.05 20.34
N VAL A 15 40.30 0.71 21.44
CA VAL A 15 39.17 0.70 22.38
C VAL A 15 37.91 1.26 21.72
N VAL A 16 38.03 2.30 20.88
CA VAL A 16 36.87 2.88 20.18
C VAL A 16 36.24 1.87 19.22
N ILE A 17 37.03 1.16 18.41
CA ILE A 17 36.46 0.15 17.48
C ILE A 17 35.82 -1.03 18.23
N ILE A 18 36.37 -1.42 19.39
CA ILE A 18 35.78 -2.47 20.24
C ILE A 18 34.43 -2.00 20.79
N LEU A 19 34.37 -0.78 21.32
CA LEU A 19 33.13 -0.19 21.83
C LEU A 19 32.07 -0.05 20.73
N LEU A 20 32.45 0.44 19.55
CA LEU A 20 31.57 0.50 18.38
C LEU A 20 31.10 -0.90 17.94
N GLY A 21 31.95 -1.92 18.04
CA GLY A 21 31.59 -3.30 17.76
C GLY A 21 30.50 -3.85 18.70
N ILE A 22 30.62 -3.60 20.00
CA ILE A 22 29.63 -4.03 21.01
C ILE A 22 28.29 -3.29 20.82
N LEU A 23 28.35 -1.97 20.58
CA LEU A 23 27.16 -1.17 20.30
C LEU A 23 26.46 -1.63 19.02
N ALA A 24 27.21 -1.91 17.95
CA ALA A 24 26.65 -2.41 16.70
C ALA A 24 26.02 -3.80 16.85
N ALA A 25 26.68 -4.72 17.57
CA ALA A 25 26.18 -6.07 17.79
C ALA A 25 24.85 -6.11 18.55
N THR A 26 24.61 -5.14 19.43
CA THR A 26 23.37 -5.05 20.22
C THR A 26 22.29 -4.21 19.55
N ALA A 27 22.66 -3.18 18.77
CA ALA A 27 21.70 -2.31 18.09
C ALA A 27 21.13 -2.91 16.80
N LEU A 28 21.94 -3.63 16.01
CA LEU A 28 21.54 -4.12 14.68
C LEU A 28 20.32 -5.07 14.72
N PRO A 29 20.22 -6.07 15.62
CA PRO A 29 19.06 -6.96 15.67
C PRO A 29 17.76 -6.23 16.00
N ARG A 30 17.83 -5.22 16.87
CA ARG A 30 16.65 -4.41 17.25
C ARG A 30 16.20 -3.51 16.09
N PHE A 31 17.15 -2.94 15.35
CA PHE A 31 16.85 -2.07 14.21
C PHE A 31 16.06 -2.83 13.12
N MET A 32 16.52 -4.04 12.75
CA MET A 32 15.84 -4.87 11.76
C MET A 32 14.39 -5.23 12.12
N ASN A 33 14.11 -5.52 13.40
CA ASN A 33 12.74 -5.82 13.84
C ASN A 33 11.83 -4.59 13.76
N VAL A 34 12.34 -3.39 14.04
CA VAL A 34 11.56 -2.15 13.98
C VAL A 34 11.16 -1.80 12.55
N ASP A 35 12.03 -2.06 11.57
CA ASP A 35 11.69 -1.88 10.16
C ASP A 35 10.49 -2.77 9.77
N ASP A 36 10.54 -4.07 10.05
CA ASP A 36 9.45 -5.00 9.73
C ASP A 36 8.15 -4.66 10.45
N GLU A 37 8.22 -4.25 11.72
CA GLU A 37 7.08 -3.76 12.49
C GLU A 37 6.48 -2.47 11.90
N ALA A 38 7.32 -1.54 11.44
CA ALA A 38 6.87 -0.31 10.79
C ALA A 38 6.11 -0.60 9.50
N HIS A 39 6.60 -1.52 8.69
CA HIS A 39 5.94 -1.94 7.46
C HIS A 39 4.62 -2.65 7.73
N ALA A 40 4.57 -3.56 8.71
CA ALA A 40 3.33 -4.19 9.14
C ALA A 40 2.28 -3.16 9.61
N ALA A 41 2.72 -2.13 10.34
CA ALA A 41 1.86 -1.03 10.78
C ALA A 41 1.33 -0.20 9.60
N VAL A 42 2.13 0.05 8.56
CA VAL A 42 1.67 0.72 7.33
C VAL A 42 0.57 -0.09 6.65
N VAL A 43 0.77 -1.39 6.43
CA VAL A 43 -0.24 -2.22 5.76
C VAL A 43 -1.52 -2.31 6.59
N ALA A 44 -1.41 -2.46 7.92
CA ALA A 44 -2.57 -2.47 8.81
C ALA A 44 -3.33 -1.13 8.79
N GLY A 45 -2.60 -0.01 8.80
CA GLY A 45 -3.18 1.34 8.71
C GLY A 45 -3.92 1.55 7.39
N VAL A 46 -3.33 1.13 6.27
CA VAL A 46 -3.94 1.22 4.94
C VAL A 46 -5.16 0.31 4.83
N MET A 47 -5.12 -0.91 5.39
CA MET A 47 -6.28 -1.80 5.44
C MET A 47 -7.46 -1.14 6.15
N GLY A 48 -7.23 -0.61 7.36
CA GLY A 48 -8.26 0.06 8.14
C GLY A 48 -8.80 1.30 7.44
N GLY A 49 -7.91 2.08 6.81
CA GLY A 49 -8.27 3.22 5.97
C GLY A 49 -9.13 2.84 4.78
N LEU A 50 -8.76 1.77 4.06
CA LEU A 50 -9.49 1.31 2.87
C LEU A 50 -10.88 0.79 3.26
N GLN A 51 -10.98 -0.03 4.31
CA GLN A 51 -12.26 -0.53 4.81
C GLN A 51 -13.17 0.62 5.26
N THR A 52 -12.63 1.57 6.03
CA THR A 52 -13.39 2.74 6.50
C THR A 52 -13.82 3.61 5.32
N GLY A 53 -12.92 3.90 4.39
CA GLY A 53 -13.24 4.73 3.24
C GLY A 53 -14.28 4.08 2.31
N VAL A 54 -14.22 2.77 2.07
CA VAL A 54 -15.26 2.05 1.30
C VAL A 54 -16.60 2.14 2.02
N SER A 55 -16.62 1.99 3.35
CA SER A 55 -17.86 2.12 4.12
C SER A 55 -18.42 3.55 4.08
N LEU A 56 -17.56 4.57 4.06
CA LEU A 56 -17.95 5.96 3.94
C LEU A 56 -18.49 6.27 2.54
N TYR A 57 -17.86 5.75 1.49
CA TYR A 57 -18.38 5.83 0.12
C TYR A 57 -19.79 5.24 0.04
N HIS A 58 -19.98 4.05 0.61
CA HIS A 58 -21.29 3.40 0.64
C HIS A 58 -22.32 4.21 1.43
N ALA A 59 -21.93 4.81 2.56
CA ALA A 59 -22.80 5.68 3.33
C ALA A 59 -23.21 6.93 2.52
N GLN A 60 -22.28 7.53 1.77
CA GLN A 60 -22.57 8.64 0.86
C GLN A 60 -23.54 8.22 -0.25
N TRP A 61 -23.36 7.04 -0.83
CA TRP A 61 -24.29 6.49 -1.82
C TRP A 61 -25.72 6.35 -1.27
N ILE A 62 -25.87 5.87 -0.02
CA ILE A 62 -27.18 5.83 0.65
C ILE A 62 -27.72 7.25 0.87
N ALA A 63 -26.87 8.18 1.32
CA ALA A 63 -27.27 9.57 1.57
C ALA A 63 -27.75 10.30 0.31
N GLU A 64 -27.20 9.96 -0.85
CA GLU A 64 -27.62 10.48 -2.17
C GLU A 64 -28.88 9.79 -2.73
N GLY A 65 -29.52 8.91 -1.95
CA GLY A 65 -30.76 8.24 -2.35
C GLY A 65 -30.53 7.01 -3.23
N GLN A 66 -29.40 6.33 -3.06
CA GLN A 66 -29.07 5.09 -3.78
C GLN A 66 -29.09 5.27 -5.30
N PRO A 67 -28.30 6.21 -5.85
CA PRO A 67 -28.30 6.47 -7.28
C PRO A 67 -27.95 5.21 -8.07
N ASN A 68 -28.41 5.18 -9.32
CA ASN A 68 -28.16 4.05 -10.22
C ASN A 68 -26.67 3.74 -10.34
N ALA A 69 -26.36 2.48 -10.67
CA ALA A 69 -25.01 2.09 -11.03
C ALA A 69 -24.40 3.06 -12.07
N ASN A 70 -23.08 3.20 -12.04
CA ASN A 70 -22.30 4.10 -12.88
C ASN A 70 -22.47 5.60 -12.58
N THR A 71 -23.24 5.96 -11.54
CA THR A 71 -23.28 7.34 -11.03
C THR A 71 -21.97 7.68 -10.31
N GLN A 72 -21.50 8.91 -10.50
CA GLN A 72 -20.31 9.44 -9.82
C GLN A 72 -20.68 10.02 -8.47
N ILE A 73 -19.87 9.71 -7.45
CA ILE A 73 -19.93 10.38 -6.15
C ILE A 73 -18.78 11.38 -6.09
N ALA A 74 -19.11 12.67 -6.03
CA ALA A 74 -18.15 13.75 -6.25
C ALA A 74 -17.04 13.81 -5.19
N ASP A 75 -17.39 13.53 -3.93
CA ASP A 75 -16.49 13.61 -2.78
C ASP A 75 -15.36 12.57 -2.81
N PHE A 76 -15.44 11.59 -3.71
CA PHE A 76 -14.47 10.49 -3.84
C PHE A 76 -13.74 10.50 -5.16
N ASN A 77 -13.21 11.66 -5.56
CA ASN A 77 -12.46 11.82 -6.82
C ASN A 77 -13.25 11.31 -8.05
N LEU A 78 -14.55 11.59 -8.07
CA LEU A 78 -15.48 11.17 -9.12
C LEU A 78 -15.57 9.65 -9.32
N LEU A 79 -15.28 8.86 -8.28
CA LEU A 79 -15.48 7.42 -8.29
C LEU A 79 -16.93 7.06 -8.56
N ARG A 80 -17.11 6.06 -9.41
CA ARG A 80 -18.41 5.53 -9.83
C ARG A 80 -18.83 4.35 -8.97
N THR A 81 -20.14 4.29 -8.70
CA THR A 81 -20.75 3.23 -7.89
C THR A 81 -21.21 2.05 -8.74
N ASN A 82 -21.10 0.84 -8.21
CA ASN A 82 -21.82 -0.32 -8.73
C ASN A 82 -23.30 -0.27 -8.31
N ALA A 83 -24.09 -1.28 -8.71
CA ALA A 83 -25.50 -1.39 -8.33
C ALA A 83 -25.75 -1.61 -6.83
N ALA A 84 -24.73 -2.05 -6.09
CA ALA A 84 -24.78 -2.29 -4.65
C ALA A 84 -24.21 -1.13 -3.82
N GLY A 85 -23.83 0.00 -4.43
CA GLY A 85 -23.31 1.16 -3.71
C GLY A 85 -21.81 1.15 -3.41
N PHE A 86 -21.00 0.39 -4.16
CA PHE A 86 -19.57 0.25 -3.94
C PHE A 86 -18.73 0.82 -5.09
N PRO A 87 -17.57 1.44 -4.79
CA PRO A 87 -16.76 2.08 -5.81
C PRO A 87 -16.07 1.05 -6.69
N TYR A 88 -16.00 1.30 -8.00
CA TYR A 88 -15.33 0.39 -8.92
C TYR A 88 -14.32 1.04 -9.87
N GLY A 89 -14.24 2.36 -9.94
CA GLY A 89 -13.31 3.09 -10.81
C GLY A 89 -13.86 4.46 -11.20
N THR A 90 -13.16 5.17 -12.07
CA THR A 90 -13.59 6.49 -12.56
C THR A 90 -14.08 6.45 -14.01
N ALA A 91 -13.75 5.41 -14.78
CA ALA A 91 -14.26 5.25 -16.13
C ALA A 91 -15.72 4.78 -16.11
N ASP A 92 -16.51 5.27 -17.07
CA ASP A 92 -17.84 4.75 -17.31
C ASP A 92 -17.74 3.32 -17.83
N ASN A 93 -18.16 2.35 -17.02
CA ASN A 93 -18.24 0.94 -17.39
C ASN A 93 -19.69 0.47 -17.32
N SER A 94 -20.54 1.02 -18.18
CA SER A 94 -21.98 0.71 -18.31
C SER A 94 -22.31 -0.69 -18.87
N GLY A 95 -21.32 -1.58 -19.01
CA GLY A 95 -21.50 -3.00 -19.36
C GLY A 95 -21.92 -3.90 -18.20
N THR A 96 -21.98 -5.23 -18.42
CA THR A 96 -22.54 -6.27 -17.53
C THR A 96 -22.00 -6.22 -16.10
N GLY A 97 -22.68 -5.46 -15.24
CA GLY A 97 -22.29 -5.18 -13.86
C GLY A 97 -21.16 -4.16 -13.79
N SER A 98 -21.47 -2.92 -13.40
CA SER A 98 -20.51 -1.85 -13.17
C SER A 98 -19.54 -2.21 -12.06
N ASN A 99 -18.44 -2.88 -12.43
CA ASN A 99 -17.39 -3.37 -11.55
C ASN A 99 -16.05 -2.97 -12.16
N VAL A 100 -14.97 -3.25 -11.42
CA VAL A 100 -13.60 -2.98 -11.86
C VAL A 100 -13.33 -3.71 -13.18
N THR A 101 -12.90 -2.99 -14.23
CA THR A 101 -12.61 -3.58 -15.55
C THR A 101 -11.13 -3.57 -15.89
N ASN A 102 -10.30 -2.86 -15.16
CA ASN A 102 -8.85 -2.87 -15.36
C ASN A 102 -8.10 -2.52 -14.07
N SER A 103 -6.78 -2.70 -14.04
CA SER A 103 -5.99 -2.37 -12.85
C SER A 103 -5.91 -0.87 -12.56
N ALA A 104 -6.11 0.00 -13.55
CA ALA A 104 -6.12 1.45 -13.32
C ALA A 104 -7.38 1.87 -12.55
N ASP A 105 -8.51 1.21 -12.77
CA ASP A 105 -9.71 1.35 -11.94
C ASP A 105 -9.39 1.03 -10.48
N CYS A 106 -8.61 -0.02 -10.20
CA CYS A 106 -8.18 -0.36 -8.85
C CYS A 106 -7.34 0.75 -8.21
N ALA A 107 -6.39 1.33 -8.93
CA ALA A 107 -5.61 2.46 -8.43
C ALA A 107 -6.49 3.70 -8.19
N ALA A 108 -7.49 3.93 -9.04
CA ALA A 108 -8.47 4.99 -8.85
C ALA A 108 -9.33 4.76 -7.61
N VAL A 109 -9.81 3.53 -7.37
CA VAL A 109 -10.53 3.17 -6.14
C VAL A 109 -9.65 3.42 -4.92
N PHE A 110 -8.39 2.98 -4.95
CA PHE A 110 -7.47 3.15 -3.83
C PHE A 110 -7.27 4.62 -3.46
N THR A 111 -6.94 5.45 -4.45
CA THR A 111 -6.70 6.89 -4.26
C THR A 111 -7.97 7.68 -3.94
N GLY A 112 -9.09 7.35 -4.57
CA GLY A 112 -10.36 8.03 -4.32
C GLY A 112 -10.95 7.68 -2.95
N VAL A 113 -10.77 6.45 -2.48
CA VAL A 113 -11.26 6.01 -1.17
C VAL A 113 -10.37 6.52 -0.03
N LEU A 114 -9.05 6.45 -0.18
CA LEU A 114 -8.10 6.89 0.84
C LEU A 114 -7.84 8.40 0.84
N GLN A 115 -8.27 9.12 -0.20
CA GLN A 115 -8.26 10.57 -0.28
C GLN A 115 -6.84 11.17 -0.12
N ALA A 116 -6.76 12.44 0.32
CA ALA A 116 -5.51 13.12 0.61
C ALA A 116 -4.76 12.42 1.75
N GLY A 117 -3.65 11.76 1.43
CA GLY A 117 -2.84 10.98 2.37
C GLY A 117 -2.69 9.51 2.02
N ALA A 118 -3.33 9.04 0.94
CA ALA A 118 -3.08 7.71 0.40
C ALA A 118 -1.59 7.50 0.07
N PRO A 119 -0.99 6.35 0.43
CA PRO A 119 0.33 5.97 -0.07
C PRO A 119 0.37 5.94 -1.60
N SER A 120 1.57 6.01 -2.16
CA SER A 120 1.73 5.97 -3.61
C SER A 120 1.27 4.62 -4.17
N VAL A 121 0.48 4.65 -5.25
CA VAL A 121 -0.02 3.44 -5.91
C VAL A 121 0.22 3.50 -7.41
N SER A 122 0.67 2.40 -7.98
CA SER A 122 0.71 2.17 -9.44
C SER A 122 -0.20 1.00 -9.80
N SER A 123 -0.67 0.94 -11.04
CA SER A 123 -1.44 -0.20 -11.55
C SER A 123 -0.66 -0.96 -12.61
N VAL A 124 -0.68 -2.29 -12.56
CA VAL A 124 -0.06 -3.14 -13.59
C VAL A 124 -1.03 -4.19 -14.11
N ALA A 125 -0.84 -4.62 -15.36
CA ALA A 125 -1.76 -5.54 -16.02
C ALA A 125 -1.68 -7.00 -15.52
N ALA A 126 -0.59 -7.39 -14.85
CA ALA A 126 -0.38 -8.76 -14.38
C ALA A 126 0.53 -8.79 -13.15
N LEU A 127 0.38 -9.82 -12.32
CA LEU A 127 1.18 -10.03 -11.11
C LEU A 127 2.69 -10.06 -11.36
N ALA A 128 3.14 -10.61 -12.51
CA ALA A 128 4.55 -10.62 -12.88
C ALA A 128 5.19 -9.22 -12.98
N ASN A 129 4.37 -8.19 -13.24
CA ASN A 129 4.83 -6.81 -13.37
C ASN A 129 4.85 -6.06 -12.03
N VAL A 130 4.45 -6.72 -10.93
CA VAL A 130 4.60 -6.14 -9.58
C VAL A 130 6.08 -6.07 -9.22
N VAL A 131 6.88 -7.04 -9.66
CA VAL A 131 8.33 -7.12 -9.42
C VAL A 131 9.03 -5.86 -9.96
N GLY A 132 9.84 -5.22 -9.12
CA GLY A 132 10.56 -3.98 -9.46
C GLY A 132 9.71 -2.71 -9.38
N SER A 133 8.48 -2.77 -8.85
CA SER A 133 7.69 -1.56 -8.57
C SER A 133 8.39 -0.64 -7.58
N VAL A 134 8.24 0.67 -7.78
CA VAL A 134 8.86 1.74 -6.98
C VAL A 134 7.85 2.53 -6.15
N THR A 135 6.57 2.17 -6.22
CA THR A 135 5.49 2.73 -5.41
C THR A 135 5.30 1.93 -4.13
N ASP A 136 4.59 2.48 -3.15
CA ASP A 136 4.28 1.79 -1.89
C ASP A 136 3.34 0.60 -2.12
N PHE A 137 2.37 0.76 -3.02
CA PHE A 137 1.43 -0.28 -3.41
C PHE A 137 1.34 -0.44 -4.93
N THR A 138 1.16 -1.68 -5.37
CA THR A 138 0.86 -1.99 -6.76
C THR A 138 -0.49 -2.68 -6.88
N ALA A 139 -1.39 -2.10 -7.67
CA ALA A 139 -2.72 -2.60 -7.93
C ALA A 139 -2.75 -3.54 -9.14
N VAL A 140 -3.36 -4.70 -8.98
CA VAL A 140 -3.63 -5.68 -10.04
C VAL A 140 -5.10 -6.07 -9.98
N ARG A 141 -5.77 -6.10 -11.13
CA ARG A 141 -7.13 -6.65 -11.22
C ARG A 141 -7.09 -8.18 -11.26
N THR A 142 -7.89 -8.82 -10.40
CA THR A 142 -8.14 -10.27 -10.42
C THR A 142 -9.65 -10.52 -10.51
N GLY A 143 -10.14 -10.80 -11.72
CA GLY A 143 -11.59 -10.96 -11.96
C GLY A 143 -12.34 -9.64 -11.74
N VAL A 144 -13.09 -9.52 -10.64
CA VAL A 144 -13.78 -8.27 -10.22
C VAL A 144 -13.19 -7.69 -8.94
N ASN A 145 -12.03 -8.19 -8.51
CA ASN A 145 -11.33 -7.76 -7.31
C ASN A 145 -10.13 -6.89 -7.68
N CYS A 146 -9.76 -6.04 -6.74
CA CYS A 146 -8.53 -5.27 -6.75
C CYS A 146 -7.57 -5.83 -5.71
N ASP A 147 -6.43 -6.29 -6.19
CA ASP A 147 -5.33 -6.81 -5.38
C ASP A 147 -4.27 -5.72 -5.25
N TYR A 148 -4.08 -5.20 -4.03
CA TYR A 148 -3.07 -4.20 -3.71
C TYR A 148 -1.90 -4.87 -2.99
N TYR A 149 -0.80 -5.03 -3.72
CA TYR A 149 0.44 -5.62 -3.23
C TYR A 149 1.29 -4.55 -2.56
N TYR A 150 1.75 -4.79 -1.33
CA TYR A 150 2.64 -3.87 -0.64
C TYR A 150 4.08 -4.03 -1.16
N THR A 151 4.57 -3.02 -1.88
CA THR A 151 5.87 -3.03 -2.56
C THR A 151 6.93 -2.16 -1.88
N GLY A 152 6.57 -1.44 -0.81
CA GLY A 152 7.48 -0.58 -0.05
C GLY A 152 8.64 -1.29 0.67
N GLN A 153 8.59 -2.61 0.84
CA GLN A 153 9.65 -3.40 1.47
C GLN A 153 10.63 -4.04 0.48
N ARG A 154 10.10 -4.80 -0.49
CA ARG A 154 10.84 -5.58 -1.49
C ARG A 154 9.83 -6.16 -2.48
N SER A 155 9.85 -5.69 -3.73
CA SER A 155 9.12 -6.32 -4.82
C SER A 155 10.07 -7.16 -5.68
N THR A 156 10.67 -8.20 -5.09
CA THR A 156 11.59 -9.11 -5.78
C THR A 156 10.90 -10.44 -6.08
N SER A 157 11.30 -11.09 -7.18
CA SER A 157 10.80 -12.43 -7.53
C SER A 157 10.97 -13.42 -6.37
N GLY A 158 9.93 -14.22 -6.10
CA GLY A 158 9.87 -15.18 -4.99
C GLY A 158 9.62 -14.59 -3.60
N ALA A 159 9.54 -13.26 -3.44
CA ALA A 159 9.21 -12.66 -2.16
C ALA A 159 7.73 -12.90 -1.80
N THR A 160 7.45 -13.22 -0.53
CA THR A 160 6.09 -13.22 0.00
C THR A 160 5.81 -11.85 0.60
N ILE A 161 4.85 -11.13 0.03
CA ILE A 161 4.51 -9.77 0.44
C ILE A 161 3.05 -9.66 0.89
N PRO A 162 2.71 -8.68 1.74
CA PRO A 162 1.33 -8.40 2.12
C PRO A 162 0.47 -8.04 0.90
N LEU A 163 -0.76 -8.57 0.89
CA LEU A 163 -1.76 -8.32 -0.14
C LEU A 163 -3.07 -7.87 0.53
N LEU A 164 -3.59 -6.73 0.11
CA LEU A 164 -4.92 -6.26 0.45
C LEU A 164 -5.83 -6.53 -0.74
N GLN A 165 -6.92 -7.27 -0.56
CA GLN A 165 -7.89 -7.53 -1.61
C GLN A 165 -9.17 -6.74 -1.34
N TYR A 166 -9.63 -6.00 -2.33
CA TYR A 166 -10.92 -5.31 -2.33
C TYR A 166 -11.85 -5.96 -3.36
N GLY A 167 -13.00 -6.45 -2.91
CA GLY A 167 -14.04 -7.00 -3.77
C GLY A 167 -15.06 -5.94 -4.20
N SER A 168 -15.01 -5.52 -5.47
CA SER A 168 -15.87 -4.43 -5.97
C SER A 168 -17.36 -4.74 -6.01
N VAL A 169 -17.77 -6.01 -5.87
CA VAL A 169 -19.18 -6.43 -5.85
C VAL A 169 -19.86 -6.08 -4.53
N ALA A 170 -19.18 -6.34 -3.41
CA ALA A 170 -19.77 -6.27 -2.07
C ALA A 170 -19.00 -5.35 -1.10
N GLY A 171 -17.97 -4.64 -1.59
CA GLY A 171 -17.19 -3.71 -0.79
C GLY A 171 -16.30 -4.37 0.28
N VAL A 172 -16.08 -5.68 0.20
CA VAL A 172 -15.34 -6.42 1.22
C VAL A 172 -13.84 -6.19 1.02
N VAL A 173 -13.15 -5.81 2.11
CA VAL A 173 -11.69 -5.68 2.16
C VAL A 173 -11.14 -6.82 3.02
N THR A 174 -10.17 -7.56 2.50
CA THR A 174 -9.44 -8.61 3.23
C THR A 174 -7.94 -8.42 3.10
N GLN A 175 -7.20 -8.96 4.07
CA GLN A 175 -5.74 -9.03 4.00
C GLN A 175 -5.29 -10.48 3.97
N THR A 176 -4.30 -10.73 3.14
CA THR A 176 -3.60 -12.00 3.02
C THR A 176 -2.15 -11.72 2.65
N THR A 177 -1.42 -12.76 2.24
CA THR A 177 -0.07 -12.66 1.67
C THR A 177 -0.04 -13.36 0.33
N ALA A 178 0.84 -12.91 -0.58
CA ALA A 178 1.03 -13.53 -1.88
C ALA A 178 2.52 -13.64 -2.22
N ALA A 179 2.91 -14.74 -2.86
CA ALA A 179 4.24 -14.92 -3.41
C ALA A 179 4.33 -14.27 -4.79
N LEU A 180 5.34 -13.43 -5.00
CA LEU A 180 5.65 -12.89 -6.31
C LEU A 180 6.27 -13.98 -7.21
N PRO A 181 5.90 -14.01 -8.49
CA PRO A 181 6.39 -15.01 -9.44
C PRO A 181 7.89 -14.89 -9.72
#